data_AF-A0A4Q6G6P1-F1
#
_entry.id   AF-A0A4Q6G6P1-F1
#
_cell.length_a   1.000
_cell.length_b   1.000
_cell.length_c   1.000
_cell.angle_alpha   90.00
_cell.angle_beta   90.00
_cell.angle_gamma   90.00
#
_symmetry.space_group_name_H-M   'P 1'
#
loop_
_entity.id
_entity.type
_entity.pdbx_description
1 polymer ?
#
loop_
_entity_poly.entity_id
_entity_poly.type
_entity_poly.pdbx_seq_one_letter_code
_entity_poly.pdbx_strand_id
1 'polypeptide(L)'
;MVIGRRCFIKESIYSERLLRHEWIHQEQMDRVGVVRFYLIYLKDYLYNLCRYRNHDKAYFAIPFEQEAYARENDSMDLSLKSNSKL
;
A
#
# COMPACT_ATOMS: atom_id res chain seq x y z
N MET A 1 2.31 8.24 1.30
CA MET A 1 2.62 8.52 -0.11
C MET A 1 4.12 8.56 -0.32
N VAL A 2 4.67 7.51 -0.93
CA VAL A 2 6.08 7.45 -1.37
C VAL A 2 6.26 8.20 -2.68
N ILE A 3 7.20 9.15 -2.71
CA ILE A 3 7.65 9.83 -3.92
C ILE A 3 9.13 9.45 -4.12
N GLY A 4 9.38 8.50 -5.02
CA GLY A 4 10.73 8.02 -5.32
C GLY A 4 11.33 7.20 -4.19
N ARG A 5 12.27 7.76 -3.42
CA ARG A 5 12.88 7.11 -2.23
C ARG A 5 12.50 7.77 -0.91
N ARG A 6 11.53 8.69 -0.93
CA ARG A 6 11.12 9.47 0.24
C ARG A 6 9.64 9.21 0.53
N CYS A 7 9.36 8.77 1.75
CA CYS A 7 7.99 8.62 2.25
C CYS A 7 7.65 9.87 3.07
N PHE A 8 6.65 10.65 2.63
CA PHE A 8 6.15 11.78 3.39
C PHE A 8 4.96 11.29 4.24
N ILE A 9 5.20 11.08 5.53
CA ILE A 9 4.16 10.74 6.50
C ILE A 9 4.02 11.91 7.46
N LYS A 10 2.79 12.38 7.64
CA LYS A 10 2.45 13.38 8.65
C LYS A 10 2.60 12.73 10.03
N GLU A 11 3.47 13.26 10.88
CA GLU A 11 3.86 12.66 12.19
C GLU A 11 2.67 12.18 13.05
N SER A 12 1.49 12.80 12.93
CA SER A 12 0.32 12.47 13.73
C SER A 12 -0.44 11.20 13.29
N ILE A 13 -0.08 10.55 12.18
CA ILE A 13 -0.74 9.33 11.65
C ILE A 13 0.32 8.27 11.32
N TYR A 14 1.25 8.05 12.25
CA TYR A 14 2.28 7.01 12.11
C TYR A 14 1.74 5.68 12.64
N SER A 15 1.51 4.72 11.76
CA SER A 15 1.28 3.32 12.13
C SER A 15 2.25 2.44 11.36
N GLU A 16 2.80 1.42 12.01
CA GLU A 16 3.66 0.42 11.36
C GLU A 16 2.99 -0.22 10.14
N ARG A 17 1.65 -0.35 10.18
CA ARG A 17 0.84 -0.83 9.05
C ARG A 17 0.92 0.11 7.85
N LEU A 18 0.78 1.41 8.07
CA LEU A 18 0.84 2.41 7.00
C LEU A 18 2.24 2.47 6.37
N LEU A 19 3.31 2.40 7.18
CA LEU A 19 4.67 2.32 6.67
C LEU A 19 4.90 1.11 5.77
N ARG A 20 4.38 -0.04 6.21
CA ARG A 20 4.49 -1.29 5.46
C ARG A 20 3.70 -1.23 4.16
N HIS A 21 2.49 -0.69 4.19
CA HIS A 21 1.67 -0.49 3.00
C HIS A 21 2.42 0.33 1.94
N GLU A 22 2.98 1.47 2.35
CA GLU A 22 3.78 2.35 1.51
C GLU A 22 5.07 1.67 1.01
N TRP A 23 5.71 0.86 1.84
CA TRP A 23 6.87 0.04 1.44
C TRP A 23 6.50 -1.00 0.37
N ILE A 24 5.36 -1.68 0.51
CA ILE A 24 4.88 -2.66 -0.47
C ILE A 24 4.62 -1.98 -1.83
N HIS A 25 4.07 -0.76 -1.85
CA HIS A 25 3.94 0.00 -3.08
C HIS A 25 5.30 0.32 -3.72
N GLN A 26 6.32 0.64 -2.91
CA GLN A 26 7.67 0.85 -3.44
C GLN A 26 8.21 -0.44 -4.09
N GLU A 27 8.04 -1.59 -3.44
CA GLU A 27 8.42 -2.89 -4.03
C GLU A 27 7.65 -3.21 -5.31
N GLN A 28 6.35 -2.89 -5.36
CA GLN A 28 5.53 -3.05 -6.56
C GLN A 28 6.04 -2.14 -7.70
N MET A 29 6.39 -0.90 -7.39
CA MET A 29 6.99 0.04 -8.35
C MET A 29 8.35 -0.45 -8.84
N ASP A 30 9.18 -1.04 -7.98
CA ASP A 30 10.47 -1.63 -8.38
C ASP A 30 10.26 -2.91 -9.22
N ARG A 31 9.23 -3.71 -8.94
CA ARG A 31 8.87 -4.93 -9.68
C ARG A 31 8.37 -4.66 -11.09
N VAL A 32 7.47 -3.68 -11.25
CA VAL A 32 6.78 -3.43 -12.54
C VAL A 32 7.29 -2.18 -13.26
N GLY A 33 8.08 -1.34 -12.59
CA GLY A 33 8.50 -0.03 -13.04
C GLY A 33 7.50 1.07 -12.66
N VAL A 34 8.00 2.21 -12.18
CA VAL A 34 7.20 3.35 -11.68
C VAL A 34 6.13 3.80 -12.69
N VAL A 35 6.50 3.97 -13.97
CA VAL A 35 5.57 4.43 -15.02
C VAL A 35 4.45 3.41 -15.24
N ARG A 36 4.80 2.12 -15.33
CA ARG A 36 3.84 1.05 -15.58
C ARG A 36 2.93 0.82 -14.39
N PHE A 37 3.44 0.98 -13.16
CA PHE A 37 2.64 0.95 -11.94
C PHE A 37 1.49 1.97 -12.03
N TYR A 38 1.80 3.24 -12.24
CA TYR A 38 0.77 4.29 -12.33
C TYR A 38 -0.22 4.09 -13.49
N LEU A 39 0.25 3.59 -14.64
CA LEU A 39 -0.64 3.31 -15.78
C LEU A 39 -1.65 2.20 -15.47
N ILE A 40 -1.19 1.08 -14.90
CA ILE A 40 -2.08 -0.03 -14.52
C ILE A 40 -3.02 0.42 -13.39
N TYR A 41 -2.48 1.12 -12.40
CA TYR A 41 -3.23 1.63 -11.26
C TYR A 41 -4.40 2.51 -11.71
N LEU A 42 -4.12 3.51 -12.57
CA LEU A 42 -5.16 4.42 -13.07
C LEU A 42 -6.17 3.68 -13.95
N LYS A 43 -5.72 2.76 -14.81
CA LYS A 43 -6.60 1.96 -15.67
C LYS A 43 -7.59 1.12 -14.85
N ASP A 44 -7.07 0.40 -13.85
CA ASP A 44 -7.90 -0.46 -12.99
C ASP A 44 -8.83 0.38 -12.12
N TYR A 45 -8.36 1.53 -11.62
CA TYR A 45 -9.20 2.49 -10.91
C TYR A 45 -10.36 2.99 -11.76
N LEU A 46 -10.11 3.46 -12.99
CA LEU A 46 -11.16 3.95 -13.88
C LEU A 46 -12.15 2.83 -14.27
N TYR A 47 -11.63 1.63 -14.58
CA TYR A 47 -12.46 0.47 -14.87
C TYR A 47 -13.38 0.12 -13.69
N ASN A 48 -12.82 0.07 -12.47
CA ASN A 48 -13.58 -0.23 -11.26
C ASN A 48 -14.52 0.91 -10.88
N LEU A 49 -14.17 2.17 -11.13
CA LEU A 49 -15.04 3.32 -10.88
C LEU A 49 -16.26 3.30 -11.79
N CYS A 50 -16.07 2.98 -13.07
CA CYS A 50 -17.19 2.76 -14.00
C CYS A 50 -18.08 1.57 -13.56
N ARG A 51 -17.48 0.50 -13.02
CA ARG A 51 -18.21 -0.70 -12.58
C ARG A 51 -18.98 -0.51 -11.27
N TYR A 52 -18.33 0.03 -10.24
CA TYR A 52 -18.88 0.11 -8.88
C TYR A 52 -19.53 1.45 -8.56
N ARG A 53 -19.21 2.50 -9.33
CA ARG A 53 -19.69 3.89 -9.13
C ARG A 53 -19.45 4.40 -7.70
N ASN A 54 -18.47 3.82 -7.02
CA ASN A 54 -18.12 4.11 -5.64
C ASN A 54 -16.60 4.13 -5.57
N HIS A 55 -16.05 5.27 -5.15
CA HIS A 55 -14.60 5.51 -5.12
C HIS A 55 -13.88 4.56 -4.17
N ASP A 56 -14.44 4.31 -2.99
CA ASP A 56 -13.83 3.42 -1.99
C ASP A 56 -13.75 1.99 -2.53
N LYS A 57 -14.87 1.47 -3.05
CA LYS A 57 -14.90 0.13 -3.64
C LYS A 57 -13.98 0.02 -4.84
N ALA A 58 -13.89 1.08 -5.66
CA ALA A 58 -13.03 1.09 -6.83
C ALA A 58 -11.56 1.04 -6.45
N TYR A 59 -11.17 1.78 -5.40
CA TYR A 59 -9.83 1.79 -4.83
C TYR A 59 -9.45 0.42 -4.24
N PHE A 60 -10.26 -0.12 -3.33
CA PHE A 60 -9.97 -1.42 -2.69
C PHE A 60 -9.98 -2.59 -3.69
N ALA A 61 -10.67 -2.46 -4.82
CA ALA A 61 -10.70 -3.48 -5.86
C ALA A 61 -9.44 -3.48 -6.75
N ILE A 62 -8.53 -2.51 -6.64
CA ILE A 62 -7.27 -2.50 -7.40
C ILE A 62 -6.40 -3.67 -6.94
N PRO A 63 -5.87 -4.52 -7.86
CA PRO A 63 -5.06 -5.67 -7.47
C PRO A 63 -3.82 -5.32 -6.62
N PHE A 64 -3.18 -4.19 -6.90
CA PHE A 64 -2.04 -3.71 -6.11
C PHE A 64 -2.42 -3.33 -4.68
N GLU A 65 -3.58 -2.70 -4.50
CA GLU A 65 -4.14 -2.39 -3.17
C GLU A 65 -4.48 -3.68 -2.43
N GLN A 66 -5.12 -4.64 -3.09
CA GLN A 66 -5.43 -5.94 -2.48
C GLN A 66 -4.16 -6.68 -2.02
N GLU A 67 -3.09 -6.67 -2.84
CA GLU A 67 -1.78 -7.23 -2.48
C GLU A 67 -1.17 -6.47 -1.28
N ALA A 68 -1.24 -5.14 -1.27
CA ALA A 68 -0.73 -4.31 -0.18
C ALA A 68 -1.47 -4.57 1.13
N TYR A 69 -2.81 -4.61 1.10
CA TYR A 69 -3.66 -4.91 2.27
C TYR A 69 -3.49 -6.36 2.78
N ALA A 70 -3.26 -7.31 1.89
CA ALA A 70 -2.98 -8.69 2.29
C ALA A 70 -1.63 -8.79 3.02
N ARG A 71 -0.59 -8.15 2.48
CA ARG A 71 0.78 -8.20 3.02
C ARG A 71 0.99 -7.27 4.22
N GLU A 72 0.22 -6.19 4.35
CA GLU A 72 0.33 -5.30 5.53
C GLU A 72 -0.18 -6.00 6.81
N ASN A 73 -1.19 -6.86 6.68
CA ASN A 73 -1.78 -7.61 7.80
C ASN A 73 -1.01 -8.90 8.10
N ASP A 74 -0.13 -9.34 7.20
CA ASP A 74 0.71 -10.53 7.39
C ASP A 74 1.91 -10.26 8.34
N SER A 75 2.01 -9.05 8.91
CA SER A 75 2.80 -8.84 10.13
C SER A 75 2.15 -9.57 11.29
N MET A 76 2.65 -10.77 11.56
CA MET A 76 2.90 -11.24 12.91
C MET A 76 3.25 -10.04 13.82
N ASP A 77 2.39 -9.84 14.80
CA ASP A 77 2.53 -9.00 15.97
C ASP A 77 3.99 -8.65 16.34
N LEU A 78 4.42 -7.44 16.03
CA LEU A 78 5.71 -6.89 16.46
C LEU A 78 5.69 -6.46 17.95
N SER A 79 4.57 -6.59 18.67
CA SER A 79 4.52 -6.36 20.12
C SER A 79 5.21 -7.46 20.94
N LEU A 80 5.52 -8.62 20.34
CA LEU A 80 6.28 -9.69 21.00
C LEU A 80 7.81 -9.52 20.97
N LYS A 81 8.36 -8.49 20.29
CA LYS A 81 9.82 -8.26 20.27
C LYS A 81 10.31 -7.11 21.15
N SER A 82 9.47 -6.52 21.99
CA SER A 82 9.91 -5.54 23.00
C SER A 82 10.25 -6.15 24.38
N ASN A 83 10.13 -7.47 24.56
CA ASN A 83 10.33 -8.14 25.86
C ASN A 83 11.32 -9.32 25.86
N SER A 84 12.42 -9.24 25.10
CA SER A 84 13.58 -10.10 25.38
C SER A 84 14.90 -9.31 25.37
N LYS A 85 14.93 -8.24 26.16
CA LYS A 85 16.13 -7.93 26.93
C LYS A 85 15.86 -8.45 28.34
N LEU A 86 16.38 -9.64 28.66
CA LEU A 86 16.82 -10.10 29.97
C LEU A 86 17.66 -11.36 29.77
#